data_AF-A0A2V6NF51-F1
#
_entry.id   AF-A0A2V6NF51-F1
#
_cell.length_a   1.000
_cell.length_b   1.000
_cell.length_c   1.000
_cell.angle_alpha   90.00
_cell.angle_beta   90.00
_cell.angle_gamma   90.00
#
_symmetry.space_group_name_H-M   'P 1'
#
loop_
_entity.id
_entity.type
_entity.pdbx_description
1 polymer ?
#
loop_
_entity_poly.entity_id
_entity_poly.type
_entity_poly.pdbx_seq_one_letter_code
_entity_poly.pdbx_strand_id
1 'polypeptide(L)' 'MHRRNLFPGCILVEYRNCGLGTFLLYSALRHVRDAGMTRACARTRESSPAVRFLYPKFGGQFSLVEPLLAA' A
#
# COMPACT_ATOMS: atom_id res chain seq x y z
N MET A 1 -1.27 -0.85 19.76
CA MET A 1 -1.76 -0.61 18.39
C MET A 1 -1.23 -1.69 17.46
N HIS A 2 -2.08 -2.60 16.95
CA HIS A 2 -1.65 -3.66 16.03
C HIS A 2 -1.44 -3.07 14.61
N ARG A 3 -0.23 -3.11 14.06
CA ARG A 3 0.06 -2.74 12.66
C ARG A 3 0.11 -4.00 11.81
N ARG A 4 -0.81 -4.16 10.86
CA ARG A 4 -0.71 -5.17 9.80
C ARG A 4 -0.01 -4.56 8.59
N ASN A 5 1.01 -5.24 8.09
CA ASN A 5 1.72 -4.84 6.87
C ASN A 5 0.87 -5.23 5.66
N LEU A 6 0.60 -4.27 4.78
CA LEU A 6 -0.08 -4.53 3.51
C LEU A 6 0.96 -4.87 2.44
N PHE A 7 0.89 -6.08 1.87
CA PHE A 7 1.65 -6.41 0.67
C PHE A 7 0.80 -6.02 -0.55
N PRO A 8 1.21 -5.00 -1.33
CA PRO A 8 0.52 -4.68 -2.58
C PRO A 8 0.68 -5.87 -3.54
N GLY A 9 -0.42 -6.34 -4.10
CA GLY A 9 -0.38 -7.44 -5.08
C GLY A 9 0.51 -7.10 -6.29
N CYS A 10 1.22 -8.09 -6.81
CA CYS A 10 2.04 -7.94 -8.01
C CYS A 10 1.16 -8.01 -9.27
N ILE A 11 1.23 -6.99 -10.13
CA ILE A 11 0.52 -6.96 -11.40
C ILE A 11 1.53 -7.18 -12.52
N LEU A 12 1.27 -8.23 -13.31
CA LEU A 12 1.98 -8.53 -14.54
C LEU A 12 1.94 -7.33 -15.49
N VAL A 13 3.02 -7.11 -16.23
CA VAL A 13 3.24 -5.88 -17.00
C VAL A 13 2.09 -5.62 -17.98
N GLU A 14 1.57 -6.67 -18.60
CA GLU A 14 0.52 -6.71 -19.61
C GLU A 14 -0.82 -6.20 -19.07
N TYR A 15 -1.05 -6.30 -17.76
CA TYR A 15 -2.29 -5.90 -17.09
C TYR A 15 -2.13 -4.60 -16.27
N ARG A 16 -1.00 -3.92 -16.40
CA ARG A 16 -0.82 -2.59 -15.82
C ARG A 16 -1.65 -1.56 -16.59
N ASN A 17 -1.90 -0.41 -15.96
CA ASN A 17 -2.70 0.69 -16.52
C ASN A 17 -4.19 0.37 -16.79
N CYS A 18 -4.66 -0.86 -16.52
CA CYS A 18 -6.08 -1.24 -16.62
C CYS A 18 -6.88 -0.95 -15.32
N GLY A 19 -6.36 -0.16 -14.40
CA GLY A 19 -7.02 0.13 -13.12
C GLY A 19 -6.95 -0.99 -12.06
N LEU A 20 -6.41 -2.17 -12.38
CA LEU A 20 -6.31 -3.30 -11.46
C LEU A 20 -5.58 -2.98 -10.15
N GLY A 21 -4.47 -2.23 -10.21
CA GLY A 21 -3.73 -1.86 -9.00
C GLY A 21 -4.52 -0.95 -8.07
N THR A 22 -5.30 -0.04 -8.64
CA THR A 22 -6.22 0.80 -7.89
C THR A 22 -7.33 -0.03 -7.26
N PHE A 23 -7.95 -0.95 -8.02
CA PHE A 23 -9.00 -1.83 -7.51
C PHE A 23 -8.51 -2.73 -6.37
N LEU A 24 -7.36 -3.40 -6.55
CA LEU A 24 -6.79 -4.29 -5.55
C LEU A 24 -6.41 -3.52 -4.27
N LEU A 25 -5.78 -2.36 -4.41
CA LEU A 25 -5.43 -1.53 -3.25
C LEU A 25 -6.68 -1.02 -2.52
N TYR A 26 -7.73 -0.60 -3.24
CA TYR A 26 -9.00 -0.21 -2.64
C TYR A 26 -9.61 -1.35 -1.83
N SER A 27 -9.72 -2.55 -2.41
CA SER A 27 -10.29 -3.72 -1.74
C SER A 27 -9.49 -4.10 -0.49
N ALA A 28 -8.16 -4.03 -0.57
CA ALA A 28 -7.28 -4.29 0.55
C ALA A 28 -7.44 -3.25 1.68
N LEU A 29 -7.47 -1.96 1.33
CA LEU A 29 -7.69 -0.87 2.30
C LEU A 29 -9.07 -0.94 2.94
N ARG A 30 -10.10 -1.32 2.17
CA ARG A 30 -11.45 -1.57 2.69
C ARG A 30 -11.42 -2.71 3.70
N HIS A 31 -10.77 -3.82 3.39
CA HIS A 31 -10.69 -4.97 4.29
C HIS A 31 -10.04 -4.62 5.65
N VAL A 32 -8.94 -3.86 5.65
CA VAL A 32 -8.30 -3.45 6.92
C VAL A 32 -9.11 -2.38 7.67
N ARG A 33 -9.81 -1.50 6.96
CA ARG A 33 -10.73 -0.54 7.59
C ARG A 33 -11.90 -1.25 8.25
N ASP A 34 -12.49 -2.24 7.59
CA ASP A 34 -13.60 -3.03 8.11
C ASP A 34 -13.15 -3.85 9.35
N ALA A 35 -11.85 -4.14 9.47
CA ALA A 35 -11.21 -4.70 10.67
C ALA A 35 -10.88 -3.66 11.77
N GLY A 36 -11.35 -2.42 11.63
CA GLY A 36 -11.16 -1.33 12.60
C GLY A 36 -9.82 -0.59 12.50
N MET A 37 -9.02 -0.83 11.45
CA MET A 37 -7.76 -0.12 11.28
C MET A 37 -7.96 1.27 10.69
N THR A 38 -7.39 2.29 11.34
CA THR A 38 -7.44 3.68 10.89
C THR A 38 -6.26 4.08 10.00
N ARG A 39 -5.20 3.27 9.99
CA ARG A 39 -3.97 3.50 9.21
C ARG A 39 -3.45 2.19 8.63
N ALA A 40 -2.98 2.26 7.38
CA ALA A 40 -2.27 1.17 6.71
C ALA A 40 -0.90 1.68 6.23
N CYS A 41 0.11 0.83 6.32
CA CYS A 41 1.46 1.14 5.87
C CYS A 41 1.94 0.05 4.91
N ALA A 42 2.69 0.45 3.88
CA ALA A 42 3.33 -0.44 2.94
C ALA A 42 4.81 -0.04 2.78
N ARG A 43 5.69 -1.02 2.63
CA ARG A 43 7.10 -0.81 2.29
C ARG A 43 7.28 -1.01 0.79
N THR A 44 7.97 -0.10 0.13
CA THR A 44 8.28 -0.21 -1.29
C THR A 44 9.54 0.58 -1.61
N ARG A 45 10.10 0.35 -2.80
CA ARG A 45 11.19 1.16 -3.34
C ARG A 45 10.65 2.54 -3.73
N GLU A 46 11.40 3.58 -3.43
CA GLU A 46 11.05 4.97 -3.74
C GLU A 46 10.74 5.18 -5.24
N SER A 47 11.53 4.56 -6.11
CA SER A 47 11.36 4.65 -7.57
C SER A 47 10.26 3.75 -8.14
N SER A 48 9.49 3.04 -7.30
CA SER A 48 8.48 2.12 -7.80
C SER A 48 7.29 2.84 -8.45
N PRO A 49 6.66 2.24 -9.49
CA PRO A 49 5.43 2.79 -10.07
C PRO A 49 4.30 2.98 -9.07
N ALA A 50 4.24 2.13 -8.03
CA ALA A 50 3.24 2.24 -6.97
C ALA A 50 3.35 3.56 -6.21
N VAL A 51 4.58 3.97 -5.87
CA VAL A 51 4.86 5.25 -5.22
C VAL A 51 4.43 6.42 -6.08
N ARG A 52 4.82 6.40 -7.36
CA ARG A 52 4.61 7.55 -8.25
C ARG A 52 3.15 7.70 -8.69
N PHE A 53 2.44 6.60 -8.89
CA PHE A 53 1.15 6.62 -9.59
C PHE A 53 -0.01 5.99 -8.82
N LEU A 54 0.25 5.08 -7.87
CA LEU A 54 -0.81 4.34 -7.18
C LEU A 54 -1.14 4.97 -5.82
N TYR A 55 -0.17 5.05 -4.92
CA TYR A 55 -0.39 5.51 -3.55
C TYR A 55 -0.91 6.95 -3.44
N PRO A 56 -0.48 7.92 -4.28
CA PRO A 56 -1.02 9.27 -4.24
C PRO A 56 -2.53 9.33 -4.48
N LYS A 57 -3.10 8.40 -5.25
CA LYS A 57 -4.55 8.32 -5.51
C LYS A 57 -5.37 8.01 -4.25
N PHE A 58 -4.74 7.43 -3.23
CA PHE A 58 -5.35 7.08 -1.95
C PHE A 58 -4.90 8.02 -0.82
N GLY A 59 -4.25 9.15 -1.15
CA GLY A 59 -3.69 10.06 -0.16
C GLY A 59 -2.48 9.48 0.58
N GLY A 60 -1.83 8.44 0.04
CA GLY A 60 -0.65 7.83 0.62
C GLY A 60 0.48 8.85 0.74
N GLN A 61 1.06 8.95 1.93
CA GLN A 61 2.18 9.83 2.24
C GLN A 61 3.45 9.01 2.41
N PHE A 62 4.58 9.59 2.01
CA PHE A 62 5.87 9.02 2.36
C PHE A 62 6.13 9.19 3.85
N SER A 63 6.70 8.15 4.44
CA SER A 63 7.19 8.18 5.81
C SER A 63 8.45 7.34 5.87
N LEU A 64 9.47 7.86 6.52
CA LEU A 64 10.66 7.06 6.84
C LEU A 64 10.20 5.89 7.70
N VAL A 65 10.56 4.69 7.26
CA VAL A 65 10.37 3.51 8.09
C VAL A 65 11.36 3.67 9.23
N GLU A 66 10.90 4.02 10.44
CA GLU A 66 11.75 3.80 11.61
C GLU A 66 12.10 2.31 11.63
N PRO A 67 13.39 1.96 11.60
CA PRO A 67 13.78 0.57 11.73
C PRO A 67 13.18 0.07 13.04
N LEU A 68 12.51 -1.09 12.97
CA LEU A 68 12.14 -1.84 14.16
C LEU A 68 13.46 -2.16 14.87
N LEU A 69 13.86 -1.29 15.79
CA LEU A 69 14.88 -1.60 16.77
C LEU A 69 14.31 -2.76 17.59
N ALA A 70 15.05 -3.86 17.54
CA ALA A 70 14.75 -5.08 18.25
C ALA A 70 14.40 -4.78 19.72
N ALA A 71 13.25 -5.26 20.16
CA ALA A 71 12.89 -5.42 21.56
C ALA A 71 12.34 -6.83 21.72
#